data_AF-A0A379WPS9-F1
#
_entry.id   AF-A0A379WPS9-F1
#
_cell.length_a   1.000
_cell.length_b   1.000
_cell.length_c   1.000
_cell.angle_alpha   90.00
_cell.angle_beta   90.00
_cell.angle_gamma   90.00
#
_symmetry.space_group_name_H-M   'P 1'
#
loop_
_entity.id
_entity.type
_entity.pdbx_description
1 polymer ?
#
loop_
_entity_poly.entity_id
_entity_poly.type
_entity_poly.pdbx_seq_one_letter_code
_entity_poly.pdbx_strand_id
1 'polypeptide(L)' 'MSITLSDSAAARVNTFLANRGKGFGLRLGVRTSGCSGMAYVLEFVDEPTAEDTVFEDKGVKVVVDGKSLQFLDGTQLTS' A
#
# COMPACT_ATOMS: atom_id res chain seq x y z
N MET A 1 -12.25 -0.37 8.66
CA MET A 1 -11.88 0.27 7.38
C MET A 1 -11.03 1.50 7.59
N SER A 2 -9.79 1.25 8.02
CA SER A 2 -8.72 2.24 7.92
C SER A 2 -7.41 1.50 7.70
N ILE A 3 -6.70 1.87 6.65
CA ILE A 3 -5.30 1.51 6.45
C ILE A 3 -4.50 2.77 6.76
N THR A 4 -3.53 2.65 7.65
CA THR A 4 -2.77 3.81 8.16
C THR A 4 -1.27 3.58 8.01
N LEU A 5 -0.51 4.67 7.99
CA LEU A 5 0.95 4.66 7.95
C LEU A 5 1.49 5.25 9.25
N SER A 6 2.64 4.74 9.70
CA SER A 6 3.48 5.49 10.64
C SER A 6 4.10 6.71 9.95
N ASP A 7 4.51 7.72 10.73
CA ASP A 7 5.21 8.89 10.19
C ASP A 7 6.49 8.50 9.43
N SER A 8 7.21 7.51 9.94
CA SER A 8 8.41 6.97 9.28
C SER A 8 8.11 6.30 7.94
N ALA A 9 7.04 5.49 7.87
CA ALA A 9 6.62 4.83 6.64
C ALA A 9 6.18 5.87 5.60
N ALA A 10 5.36 6.84 6.00
CA ALA A 10 4.91 7.92 5.12
C ALA A 10 6.08 8.75 4.57
N ALA A 11 7.02 9.16 5.43
CA ALA A 11 8.21 9.89 5.01
C ALA A 11 9.06 9.09 4.01
N ARG A 12 9.21 7.79 4.24
CA ARG A 12 9.98 6.89 3.36
C ARG A 12 9.31 6.71 2.01
N VAL A 13 8.00 6.48 1.98
CA VAL A 13 7.22 6.36 0.73
C VAL A 13 7.28 7.66 -0.07
N ASN A 14 7.07 8.81 0.58
CA ASN A 14 7.18 10.11 -0.06
C ASN A 14 8.58 10.36 -0.65
N THR A 15 9.63 9.98 0.08
CA THR A 15 11.01 10.09 -0.42
C THR A 15 11.21 9.24 -1.68
N PHE A 16 10.69 8.00 -1.70
CA PHE A 16 10.80 7.15 -2.88
C PHE A 16 9.97 7.64 -4.06
N LEU A 17 8.75 8.14 -3.83
CA LEU A 17 7.92 8.74 -4.89
C LEU A 17 8.59 9.99 -5.48
N ALA A 18 9.15 10.85 -4.63
CA ALA A 18 9.89 12.03 -5.05
C ALA A 18 11.13 11.65 -5.89
N ASN A 19 11.91 10.66 -5.44
CA ASN A 19 13.09 10.16 -6.18
C ASN A 19 12.71 9.48 -7.50
N ARG A 20 11.57 8.80 -7.55
CA ARG A 20 11.03 8.21 -8.78
C ARG A 20 10.55 9.28 -9.77
N GLY A 21 10.16 10.45 -9.28
CA GLY A 21 9.66 11.58 -10.07
C GLY A 21 8.25 11.37 -10.65
N LYS A 22 7.63 10.21 -10.39
CA LYS A 22 6.27 9.86 -10.81
C LYS A 22 5.71 8.74 -9.92
N GLY A 23 4.40 8.66 -9.86
CA GLY A 23 3.67 7.62 -9.13
C GLY A 23 2.42 8.19 -8.48
N PHE A 24 1.30 7.49 -8.60
CA PHE A 24 0.07 7.81 -7.92
C PHE A 24 0.15 7.50 -6.42
N GLY A 25 0.81 6.41 -6.05
CA GLY A 25 0.93 5.98 -4.66
C GLY A 25 1.61 4.63 -4.47
N LEU A 26 1.29 3.97 -3.36
CA LEU A 26 1.83 2.68 -2.96
C LEU A 26 0.72 1.62 -2.96
N ARG A 27 0.92 0.50 -3.64
CA ARG A 27 0.10 -0.70 -3.53
C ARG A 27 0.45 -1.46 -2.26
N LEU A 28 -0.55 -1.80 -1.48
CA LEU A 28 -0.44 -2.77 -0.39
C LEU A 28 -1.32 -3.97 -0.75
N GLY A 29 -0.70 -5.14 -0.91
CA GLY A 29 -1.38 -6.39 -1.24
C GLY A 29 -0.89 -7.55 -0.38
N VAL A 30 -1.57 -8.68 -0.48
CA VAL A 30 -1.10 -9.95 0.06
C VAL A 30 -0.91 -10.95 -1.06
N ARG A 31 0.21 -11.68 -1.04
CA ARG A 31 0.46 -12.80 -1.94
C ARG A 31 0.71 -14.07 -1.14
N THR A 32 0.40 -15.22 -1.72
CA THR A 32 0.80 -16.51 -1.15
C THR A 32 2.32 -16.67 -1.27
N SER A 33 2.93 -17.19 -0.21
CA SER A 33 4.37 -17.43 -0.12
C SER A 33 4.60 -18.79 0.54
N GLY A 34 5.09 -19.77 -0.22
CA GLY A 34 5.30 -21.14 0.23
C GLY A 34 4.02 -21.99 0.29
N CYS A 35 4.05 -23.12 1.01
CA CYS A 35 2.91 -24.05 1.08
C CYS A 35 1.69 -23.52 1.83
N SER A 36 1.87 -22.55 2.75
CA SER A 36 0.76 -22.03 3.57
C SER A 36 1.00 -20.60 4.09
N GLY A 37 2.02 -19.89 3.60
CA GLY A 37 2.34 -18.55 4.07
C GLY A 37 1.66 -17.45 3.24
N MET A 38 1.47 -16.29 3.86
CA MET A 38 1.12 -15.05 3.18
C MET A 38 2.24 -14.04 3.38
N ALA A 39 2.52 -13.24 2.36
CA ALA A 39 3.50 -12.16 2.39
C ALA A 39 2.86 -10.87 1.92
N TYR A 40 3.20 -9.76 2.57
CA TYR A 40 2.83 -8.44 2.09
C TYR A 40 3.59 -8.08 0.82
N VAL A 41 2.91 -7.40 -0.08
CA VAL A 41 3.46 -6.86 -1.32
C VAL A 41 3.34 -5.34 -1.26
N LEU A 42 4.47 -4.67 -1.47
CA LEU A 42 4.58 -3.23 -1.53
C LEU A 42 5.16 -2.83 -2.90
N GLU A 43 4.38 -2.13 -3.70
CA GLU A 43 4.78 -1.72 -5.05
C GLU A 43 4.34 -0.29 -5.35
N PHE A 44 5.09 0.46 -6.16
CA PHE A 44 4.60 1.77 -6.63
C PHE A 44 3.51 1.58 -7.68
N VAL A 45 2.46 2.38 -7.57
CA VAL A 45 1.35 2.41 -8.54
C VAL A 45 1.40 3.73 -9.27
N ASP A 46 1.42 3.67 -10.60
CA ASP A 46 1.30 4.85 -11.44
C ASP A 46 -0.18 5.18 -11.71
N GLU A 47 -1.06 4.17 -11.85
CA GLU A 47 -2.51 4.33 -12.06
C GLU A 47 -3.30 3.22 -11.32
N PRO A 48 -4.31 3.56 -10.50
CA PRO A 48 -5.19 2.58 -9.87
C PRO A 48 -6.21 2.02 -10.88
N THR A 49 -6.69 0.81 -10.62
CA THR A 49 -7.73 0.12 -11.41
C THR A 49 -9.11 0.27 -10.75
N ALA A 50 -10.18 -0.08 -11.47
CA ALA A 50 -11.55 -0.02 -10.95
C ALA A 50 -11.83 -1.03 -9.81
N GLU A 51 -11.00 -2.07 -9.69
CA GLU A 51 -11.08 -3.08 -8.63
C GLU A 51 -10.28 -2.68 -7.37
N ASP A 52 -9.58 -1.54 -7.43
CA ASP A 52 -8.77 -1.05 -6.33
C ASP A 52 -9.58 -0.14 -5.40
N THR A 53 -9.30 -0.27 -4.12
CA THR A 53 -9.70 0.71 -3.11
C THR A 53 -8.52 1.60 -2.79
N VAL A 54 -8.73 2.92 -2.87
CA VAL A 54 -7.69 3.91 -2.56
C VAL A 54 -7.97 4.52 -1.19
N PHE A 55 -6.98 4.43 -0.31
CA PHE A 55 -6.93 5.12 0.96
C PHE A 55 -5.91 6.25 0.89
N GLU A 56 -6.10 7.29 1.68
CA GLU A 56 -5.13 8.37 1.82
C GLU A 56 -4.82 8.57 3.30
N ASP A 57 -3.54 8.50 3.66
CA ASP A 57 -3.06 8.77 5.01
C ASP A 57 -1.72 9.49 4.95
N LYS A 58 -1.58 10.55 5.76
CA LYS A 58 -0.37 11.40 5.81
C LYS A 58 0.12 11.88 4.42
N GLY A 59 -0.82 12.14 3.50
CA GLY A 59 -0.54 12.59 2.13
C GLY A 59 -0.03 11.50 1.18
N VAL A 60 0.01 10.24 1.62
CA VAL A 60 0.35 9.08 0.80
C VAL A 60 -0.92 8.36 0.39
N LYS A 61 -1.07 8.09 -0.91
CA LYS A 61 -2.14 7.25 -1.43
C LYS A 61 -1.75 5.77 -1.34
N VAL A 62 -2.57 4.99 -0.65
CA VAL A 62 -2.43 3.54 -0.52
C VAL A 62 -3.48 2.87 -1.38
N VAL A 63 -3.05 2.06 -2.33
CA VAL A 63 -3.90 1.33 -3.25
C VAL A 63 -3.97 -0.12 -2.80
N VAL A 64 -5.18 -0.66 -2.62
CA VAL A 64 -5.38 -2.04 -2.19
C VAL A 64 -6.33 -2.72 -3.14
N ASP A 65 -5.93 -3.87 -3.70
CA ASP A 65 -6.84 -4.64 -4.54
C ASP A 65 -7.96 -5.26 -3.69
N GLY A 66 -9.16 -5.38 -4.28
CA GLY A 66 -10.33 -5.88 -3.54
C GLY A 66 -10.15 -7.26 -2.89
N LYS A 67 -9.30 -8.14 -3.44
CA LYS A 67 -9.06 -9.48 -2.86
C LYS A 67 -8.16 -9.39 -1.62
N SER A 68 -7.21 -8.46 -1.62
CA SER A 68 -6.34 -8.20 -0.48
C SER A 68 -7.03 -7.40 0.64
N LEU A 69 -8.05 -6.60 0.31
CA LEU A 69 -8.70 -5.69 1.25
C LEU A 69 -9.19 -6.38 2.54
N GLN A 70 -9.81 -7.55 2.42
CA GLN A 70 -10.29 -8.31 3.59
C GLN A 70 -9.19 -8.76 4.55
N PHE A 71 -7.94 -8.88 4.06
CA PHE A 71 -6.78 -9.28 4.86
C PHE A 71 -6.04 -8.08 5.44
N LEU A 72 -6.26 -6.90 4.88
CA LEU A 72 -5.51 -5.68 5.18
C LEU A 72 -6.32 -4.65 5.98
N ASP A 73 -7.62 -4.85 6.15
CA ASP A 73 -8.45 -3.93 6.94
C ASP A 73 -7.91 -3.75 8.37
N GLY A 74 -7.70 -2.50 8.77
CA GLY A 74 -7.17 -2.17 10.10
C GLY A 74 -5.64 -2.28 10.22
N THR A 75 -4.94 -2.61 9.12
CA THR A 75 -3.47 -2.69 9.12
C THR A 75 -2.85 -1.29 9.27
N GLN A 76 -1.81 -1.23 10.09
CA GLN A 76 -0.91 -0.07 10.16
C GLN A 76 0.44 -0.46 9.56
N LEU A 77 0.84 0.24 8.51
CA LEU A 77 2.16 0.09 7.90
C LEU A 77 3.19 0.82 8.77
N THR A 78 4.15 0.08 9.30
CA THR A 78 5.23 0.63 10.14
C THR A 78 6.59 0.32 9.50
N SER A 79 7.45 1.36 9.45
CA SER A 79 8.90 1.36 9.10
C SER A 79 9.36 0.59 7.85
#